data_AF-A0A932D4E6-F1
#
_entry.id   AF-A0A932D4E6-F1
#
_cell.length_a   1.000
_cell.length_b   1.000
_cell.length_c   1.000
_cell.angle_alpha   90.00
_cell.angle_beta   90.00
_cell.angle_gamma   90.00
#
_symmetry.space_group_name_H-M   'P 1'
#
loop_
_entity.id
_entity.type
_entity.pdbx_description
1 polymer ?
#
loop_
_entity_poly.entity_id
_entity_poly.type
_entity_poly.pdbx_seq_one_letter_code
_entity_poly.pdbx_strand_id
1 'polypeptide(L)'
;MTYAKRRWLALAVVWAMAGCRDGASDEDEDGASAPGGTEDEAGSEAWGNDRLADCGLDAQTQEEVESLYEACDSSVHELITCGGIQARLGRSLMVALVASNADIMTPEAEAQLATMVPTSTFRQDGTHEMMVGDDGRSIFSIRFYEPGDEEAIIRNVFDLESYLAGPEVDASMTFDEMWEDPDRPCRFAFRFAGPGPLAHLLNGGEPLRGPFVVDLSLSQIYELLSSDGSPSFDLGPFASLLGALEVQSDLVFVDDLGSASIEYSAQASRMALGELLEEGMLSFQIPAIEAWRGSITMEAASSEVQFLVVGRLAGVMEYQVDGVGMELAVQSDFGTGSGYPIDRWRCP
;
A
#
# COMPACT_ATOMS: atom_id res chain seq x y z
N MET A 1 -39.74 -2.89 14.23
CA MET A 1 -38.53 -3.25 15.02
C MET A 1 -37.60 -3.90 14.02
N THR A 2 -36.45 -3.36 13.62
CA THR A 2 -35.58 -2.33 14.21
C THR A 2 -34.70 -1.78 13.08
N TYR A 3 -34.33 -0.50 13.15
CA TYR A 3 -33.40 0.27 12.30
C TYR A 3 -32.46 -0.52 11.34
N ALA A 4 -32.70 -0.40 10.03
CA ALA A 4 -31.65 -0.60 9.01
C ALA A 4 -31.08 0.78 8.70
N LYS A 5 -29.82 1.00 9.05
CA LYS A 5 -29.15 2.29 8.95
C LYS A 5 -27.69 2.05 8.62
N ARG A 6 -27.34 2.57 7.43
CA ARG A 6 -26.08 3.23 7.10
C ARG A 6 -24.93 2.26 6.81
N ARG A 7 -24.67 2.06 5.51
CA ARG A 7 -23.40 2.30 4.79
C ARG A 7 -23.42 1.53 3.45
N TRP A 8 -22.61 1.95 2.45
CA TRP A 8 -22.57 1.34 1.12
C TRP A 8 -21.19 0.83 0.63
N LEU A 9 -21.24 -0.28 -0.15
CA LEU A 9 -20.22 -1.02 -0.97
C LEU A 9 -19.54 -2.30 -0.38
N ALA A 10 -19.61 -3.46 -1.06
CA ALA A 10 -19.17 -4.79 -0.55
C ALA A 10 -18.22 -5.60 -1.49
N LEU A 11 -17.36 -6.47 -0.91
CA LEU A 11 -16.12 -7.22 -1.33
C LEU A 11 -16.46 -8.56 -2.06
N ALA A 12 -15.59 -9.48 -2.55
CA ALA A 12 -14.31 -10.04 -2.04
C ALA A 12 -13.36 -10.82 -3.01
N VAL A 13 -12.06 -10.50 -3.02
CA VAL A 13 -10.85 -11.37 -3.12
C VAL A 13 -10.89 -12.72 -3.87
N VAL A 14 -10.04 -12.89 -4.92
CA VAL A 14 -8.87 -13.82 -5.03
C VAL A 14 -8.09 -13.49 -6.32
N TRP A 15 -6.81 -13.06 -6.21
CA TRP A 15 -5.64 -13.39 -7.07
C TRP A 15 -4.57 -12.29 -6.97
N ALA A 16 -3.53 -12.49 -6.16
CA ALA A 16 -2.25 -11.74 -6.25
C ALA A 16 -1.17 -12.43 -5.39
N MET A 17 -0.97 -13.73 -5.60
CA MET A 17 0.09 -14.54 -4.96
C MET A 17 1.08 -15.11 -5.99
N ALA A 18 1.18 -14.51 -7.19
CA ALA A 18 1.92 -15.10 -8.31
C ALA A 18 2.96 -14.20 -9.00
N GLY A 19 3.51 -13.20 -8.31
CA GLY A 19 4.76 -12.53 -8.72
C GLY A 19 5.43 -12.07 -7.44
N CYS A 20 6.58 -12.56 -6.99
CA CYS A 20 7.75 -13.06 -7.72
C CYS A 20 8.37 -14.26 -7.00
N ARG A 21 7.67 -15.39 -6.85
CA ARG A 21 8.27 -16.57 -6.18
C ARG A 21 9.02 -17.53 -7.12
N ASP A 22 8.84 -17.43 -8.43
CA ASP A 22 9.55 -18.28 -9.41
C ASP A 22 10.05 -17.45 -10.59
N GLY A 23 11.31 -17.01 -10.51
CA GLY A 23 11.98 -16.25 -11.56
C GLY A 23 13.51 -16.30 -11.50
N ALA A 24 14.09 -17.29 -10.81
CA ALA A 24 15.52 -17.61 -10.92
C ALA A 24 15.66 -18.94 -11.66
N SER A 25 15.54 -18.90 -12.98
CA SER A 25 16.12 -19.91 -13.85
C SER A 25 16.74 -19.20 -15.05
N ASP A 26 18.06 -19.07 -14.97
CA ASP A 26 19.06 -19.18 -16.02
C ASP A 26 18.80 -18.56 -17.41
N GLU A 27 19.84 -17.84 -17.84
CA GLU A 27 20.18 -17.43 -19.22
C GLU A 27 19.55 -16.13 -19.74
N ASP A 28 20.26 -15.02 -19.50
CA ASP A 28 20.60 -14.06 -20.57
C ASP A 28 21.92 -13.35 -20.21
N GLU A 29 23.03 -14.00 -20.54
CA GLU A 29 24.31 -13.33 -20.77
C GLU A 29 24.17 -12.48 -22.05
N ASP A 30 23.83 -11.20 -21.90
CA ASP A 30 24.14 -10.22 -22.95
C ASP A 30 24.75 -8.96 -22.32
N GLY A 31 26.06 -8.87 -22.50
CA GLY A 31 26.89 -7.79 -21.99
C GLY A 31 26.53 -6.44 -22.60
N ALA A 32 25.95 -5.57 -21.79
CA ALA A 32 25.96 -4.14 -22.05
C ALA A 32 27.15 -3.51 -21.33
N SER A 33 28.17 -3.13 -22.11
CA SER A 33 29.31 -2.35 -21.64
C SER A 33 28.85 -0.97 -21.17
N ALA A 34 29.18 -0.61 -19.93
CA ALA A 34 28.93 0.72 -19.38
C ALA A 34 29.62 1.82 -20.23
N PRO A 35 28.93 2.92 -20.58
CA PRO A 35 29.61 4.11 -21.05
C PRO A 35 30.18 4.86 -19.84
N GLY A 36 31.50 5.05 -19.85
CA GLY A 36 32.18 5.91 -18.89
C GLY A 36 31.61 7.33 -18.93
N GLY A 37 31.12 7.79 -17.78
CA GLY A 37 30.67 9.15 -17.52
C GLY A 37 31.45 9.73 -16.36
N THR A 38 32.12 10.83 -16.67
CA THR A 38 33.01 11.69 -15.88
C THR A 38 32.62 11.96 -14.42
N GLU A 39 33.66 11.91 -13.60
CA GLU A 39 33.78 12.42 -12.23
C GLU A 39 33.26 13.86 -12.10
N ASP A 40 32.29 14.07 -11.22
CA ASP A 40 32.10 15.35 -10.53
C ASP A 40 32.26 15.08 -9.02
N GLU A 41 33.44 15.44 -8.52
CA GLU A 41 33.81 15.40 -7.10
C GLU A 41 33.09 16.51 -6.33
N ALA A 42 32.24 16.12 -5.38
CA ALA A 42 31.93 16.94 -4.22
C ALA A 42 31.54 16.06 -3.03
N GLY A 43 32.55 15.65 -2.24
CA GLY A 43 32.35 15.19 -0.85
C GLY A 43 32.27 13.69 -0.57
N SER A 44 32.79 12.83 -1.46
CA SER A 44 32.87 11.38 -1.19
C SER A 44 33.87 11.09 -0.07
N GLU A 45 33.36 10.82 1.14
CA GLU A 45 34.03 9.82 1.98
C GLU A 45 34.13 8.53 1.16
N ALA A 46 35.33 7.96 1.07
CA ALA A 46 35.62 6.89 0.12
C ALA A 46 34.91 5.59 0.53
N TRP A 47 33.79 5.28 -0.13
CA TRP A 47 33.21 3.94 -0.10
C TRP A 47 34.19 2.98 -0.81
N GLY A 48 34.79 2.07 -0.06
CA GLY A 48 35.66 1.02 -0.60
C GLY A 48 34.84 -0.03 -1.37
N ASN A 49 35.48 -0.78 -2.27
CA ASN A 49 34.92 -2.05 -2.76
C ASN A 49 35.18 -3.18 -1.75
N ASP A 50 35.30 -2.84 -0.47
CA ASP A 50 35.68 -3.78 0.57
C ASP A 50 34.55 -4.78 0.77
N ARG A 51 34.91 -6.06 0.92
CA ARG A 51 33.96 -7.08 1.33
C ARG A 51 33.80 -6.97 2.83
N LEU A 52 32.65 -7.36 3.38
CA LEU A 52 32.47 -7.47 4.83
C LEU A 52 33.59 -8.30 5.50
N ALA A 53 34.13 -9.30 4.79
CA ALA A 53 35.26 -10.13 5.22
C ALA A 53 36.55 -9.33 5.51
N ASP A 54 36.70 -8.14 4.94
CA ASP A 54 37.89 -7.29 5.09
C ASP A 54 37.82 -6.39 6.34
N CYS A 55 36.66 -6.33 7.02
CA CYS A 55 36.39 -5.42 8.14
C CYS A 55 36.96 -5.87 9.49
N GLY A 56 37.67 -6.99 9.53
CA GLY A 56 38.34 -7.47 10.75
C GLY A 56 37.38 -7.93 11.87
N LEU A 57 36.12 -8.21 11.54
CA LEU A 57 35.17 -8.87 12.43
C LEU A 57 35.60 -10.33 12.69
N ASP A 58 35.22 -10.88 13.85
CA ASP A 58 35.30 -12.32 14.02
C ASP A 58 34.26 -13.03 13.14
N ALA A 59 34.49 -14.31 12.84
CA ALA A 59 33.67 -15.05 11.89
C ALA A 59 32.19 -15.16 12.29
N GLN A 60 31.89 -15.20 13.59
CA GLN A 60 30.50 -15.28 14.05
C GLN A 60 29.80 -13.94 13.86
N THR A 61 30.42 -12.84 14.31
CA THR A 61 29.86 -11.49 14.13
C THR A 61 29.69 -11.17 12.64
N GLN A 62 30.65 -11.55 11.80
CA GLN A 62 30.54 -11.40 10.35
C GLN A 62 29.32 -12.14 9.78
N GLU A 63 29.14 -13.42 10.12
CA GLU A 63 27.99 -14.23 9.68
C GLU A 63 26.66 -13.63 10.15
N GLU A 64 26.60 -13.11 11.37
CA GLU A 64 25.40 -12.48 11.92
C GLU A 64 25.04 -11.18 11.18
N VAL A 65 26.03 -10.33 10.85
CA VAL A 65 25.83 -9.11 10.06
C VAL A 65 25.42 -9.44 8.63
N GLU A 66 26.13 -10.35 7.97
CA GLU A 66 25.84 -10.75 6.58
C GLU A 66 24.42 -11.31 6.48
N SER A 67 24.03 -12.17 7.41
CA SER A 67 22.68 -12.75 7.44
C SER A 67 21.58 -11.73 7.77
N LEU A 68 21.86 -10.71 8.60
CA LEU A 68 20.91 -9.62 8.83
C LEU A 68 20.75 -8.75 7.58
N TYR A 69 21.86 -8.44 6.91
CA TYR A 69 21.87 -7.70 5.66
C TYR A 69 21.11 -8.44 4.55
N GLU A 70 21.40 -9.72 4.32
CA GLU A 70 20.68 -10.55 3.33
C GLU A 70 19.17 -10.61 3.61
N ALA A 71 18.78 -10.69 4.88
CA ALA A 71 17.36 -10.64 5.26
C ALA A 71 16.74 -9.28 4.93
N CYS A 72 17.45 -8.19 5.23
CA CYS A 72 17.01 -6.84 4.92
C CYS A 72 16.90 -6.60 3.41
N ASP A 73 17.90 -6.97 2.62
CA ASP A 73 17.90 -6.84 1.16
C ASP A 73 16.77 -7.68 0.52
N SER A 74 16.60 -8.93 0.96
CA SER A 74 15.50 -9.79 0.52
C SER A 74 14.13 -9.17 0.82
N SER A 75 13.96 -8.62 2.02
CA SER A 75 12.70 -7.97 2.41
C SER A 75 12.46 -6.69 1.61
N VAL A 76 13.49 -5.87 1.37
CA VAL A 76 13.41 -4.71 0.47
C VAL A 76 13.01 -5.15 -0.94
N HIS A 77 13.64 -6.20 -1.46
CA HIS A 77 13.34 -6.70 -2.79
C HIS A 77 11.88 -7.13 -2.91
N GLU A 78 11.36 -7.92 -1.97
CA GLU A 78 9.98 -8.40 -2.03
C GLU A 78 8.94 -7.30 -1.76
N LEU A 79 9.17 -6.48 -0.74
CA LEU A 79 8.19 -5.50 -0.30
C LEU A 79 8.21 -4.24 -1.15
N ILE A 80 9.39 -3.78 -1.54
CA ILE A 80 9.54 -2.51 -2.24
C ILE A 80 9.71 -2.77 -3.73
N THR A 81 10.74 -3.51 -4.14
CA THR A 81 11.07 -3.73 -5.55
C THR A 81 9.96 -4.48 -6.29
N CYS A 82 9.47 -5.59 -5.73
CA CYS A 82 8.42 -6.43 -6.32
C CYS A 82 7.00 -5.88 -6.08
N GLY A 83 6.86 -4.72 -5.43
CA GLY A 83 5.55 -4.08 -5.21
C GLY A 83 4.72 -4.74 -4.10
N GLY A 84 5.31 -5.50 -3.19
CA GLY A 84 4.61 -6.11 -2.05
C GLY A 84 3.88 -5.08 -1.18
N ILE A 85 4.48 -3.91 -0.93
CA ILE A 85 3.88 -2.77 -0.23
C ILE A 85 2.66 -2.28 -1.01
N GLN A 86 2.80 -1.95 -2.29
CA GLN A 86 1.70 -1.50 -3.13
C GLN A 86 0.52 -2.48 -3.10
N ALA A 87 0.80 -3.78 -3.26
CA ALA A 87 -0.21 -4.82 -3.23
C ALA A 87 -0.89 -4.95 -1.86
N ARG A 88 -0.18 -4.68 -0.75
CA ARG A 88 -0.75 -4.65 0.61
C ARG A 88 -1.59 -3.39 0.83
N LEU A 89 -1.11 -2.22 0.40
CA LEU A 89 -1.84 -0.96 0.52
C LEU A 89 -3.15 -0.98 -0.25
N GLY A 90 -3.12 -1.44 -1.50
CA GLY A 90 -4.31 -1.60 -2.33
C GLY A 90 -5.32 -2.56 -1.69
N ARG A 91 -4.85 -3.72 -1.21
CA ARG A 91 -5.69 -4.71 -0.50
C ARG A 91 -6.32 -4.13 0.77
N SER A 92 -5.57 -3.35 1.55
CA SER A 92 -6.07 -2.76 2.78
C SER A 92 -7.08 -1.66 2.52
N LEU A 93 -6.83 -0.76 1.56
CA LEU A 93 -7.84 0.22 1.16
C LEU A 93 -9.13 -0.45 0.69
N MET A 94 -9.01 -1.50 -0.13
CA MET A 94 -10.15 -2.32 -0.56
C MET A 94 -10.96 -2.83 0.65
N VAL A 95 -10.29 -3.14 1.75
CA VAL A 95 -10.96 -3.63 2.95
C VAL A 95 -11.50 -2.55 3.85
N ALA A 96 -10.85 -1.41 3.98
CA ALA A 96 -11.47 -0.25 4.60
C ALA A 96 -12.81 0.08 3.92
N LEU A 97 -12.83 0.02 2.58
CA LEU A 97 -14.00 0.30 1.75
C LEU A 97 -15.17 -0.66 1.97
N VAL A 98 -14.92 -1.90 2.38
CA VAL A 98 -16.00 -2.87 2.55
C VAL A 98 -16.29 -3.24 3.99
N ALA A 99 -15.30 -3.29 4.86
CA ALA A 99 -15.53 -3.46 6.29
C ALA A 99 -16.42 -2.33 6.85
N SER A 100 -16.51 -1.19 6.17
CA SER A 100 -17.48 -0.14 6.50
C SER A 100 -18.96 -0.56 6.32
N ASN A 101 -19.29 -1.73 5.78
CA ASN A 101 -20.62 -2.08 5.24
C ASN A 101 -21.36 -3.23 5.94
N ALA A 102 -21.73 -3.03 7.20
CA ALA A 102 -22.37 -4.04 8.05
C ALA A 102 -23.78 -4.49 7.63
N ASP A 103 -24.50 -3.72 6.79
CA ASP A 103 -25.91 -4.02 6.44
C ASP A 103 -26.05 -5.05 5.28
N ILE A 104 -25.03 -5.20 4.44
CA ILE A 104 -24.98 -6.18 3.31
C ILE A 104 -24.13 -7.40 3.69
N MET A 105 -23.26 -7.23 4.68
CA MET A 105 -22.43 -8.27 5.26
C MET A 105 -23.25 -9.07 6.27
N THR A 106 -23.55 -10.33 5.96
CA THR A 106 -24.04 -11.24 6.99
C THR A 106 -22.98 -11.38 8.09
N PRO A 107 -23.33 -11.66 9.35
CA PRO A 107 -22.35 -11.96 10.39
C PRO A 107 -21.37 -13.06 9.99
N GLU A 108 -21.82 -14.04 9.19
CA GLU A 108 -20.94 -15.05 8.60
C GLU A 108 -19.95 -14.48 7.55
N ALA A 109 -20.41 -13.60 6.66
CA ALA A 109 -19.55 -12.92 5.69
C ALA A 109 -18.54 -11.98 6.38
N GLU A 110 -18.96 -11.26 7.42
CA GLU A 110 -18.10 -10.44 8.27
C GLU A 110 -17.05 -11.29 8.99
N ALA A 111 -17.43 -12.45 9.54
CA ALA A 111 -16.49 -13.36 10.18
C ALA A 111 -15.48 -13.96 9.18
N GLN A 112 -15.90 -14.32 7.97
CA GLN A 112 -14.99 -14.77 6.92
C GLN A 112 -14.04 -13.64 6.49
N LEU A 113 -14.55 -12.43 6.29
CA LEU A 113 -13.74 -11.28 5.91
C LEU A 113 -12.76 -10.86 7.00
N ALA A 114 -13.15 -10.90 8.27
CA ALA A 114 -12.28 -10.58 9.40
C ALA A 114 -11.09 -11.57 9.54
N THR A 115 -11.24 -12.82 9.06
CA THR A 115 -10.13 -13.80 9.02
C THR A 115 -9.19 -13.60 7.84
N MET A 116 -9.64 -12.87 6.81
CA MET A 116 -8.88 -12.65 5.59
C MET A 116 -8.26 -11.27 5.56
N VAL A 117 -8.90 -10.28 6.21
CA VAL A 117 -8.43 -8.91 6.16
C VAL A 117 -8.75 -8.08 7.42
N PRO A 118 -7.78 -7.30 7.91
CA PRO A 118 -7.94 -6.40 9.06
C PRO A 118 -8.94 -5.26 8.83
N THR A 119 -9.80 -5.02 9.81
CA THR A 119 -10.79 -3.94 9.81
C THR A 119 -10.15 -2.57 10.00
N SER A 120 -10.69 -1.55 9.32
CA SER A 120 -10.25 -0.17 9.52
C SER A 120 -10.89 0.47 10.75
N THR A 121 -10.11 1.19 11.54
CA THR A 121 -10.56 2.01 12.66
C THR A 121 -10.52 3.48 12.24
N PHE A 122 -11.68 4.13 12.23
CA PHE A 122 -11.79 5.57 12.00
C PHE A 122 -11.44 6.34 13.29
N ARG A 123 -10.48 7.25 13.19
CA ARG A 123 -10.01 8.12 14.26
C ARG A 123 -10.67 9.49 14.16
N GLN A 124 -10.69 10.24 15.27
CA GLN A 124 -11.34 11.56 15.33
C GLN A 124 -10.64 12.63 14.48
N ASP A 125 -9.37 12.41 14.13
CA ASP A 125 -8.56 13.30 13.28
C ASP A 125 -8.76 13.03 11.78
N GLY A 126 -9.71 12.17 11.39
CA GLY A 126 -9.94 11.79 10.00
C GLY A 126 -9.09 10.63 9.50
N THR A 127 -8.21 10.09 10.34
CA THR A 127 -7.33 8.96 9.96
C THR A 127 -8.11 7.65 9.97
N HIS A 128 -7.91 6.83 8.95
CA HIS A 128 -8.32 5.44 8.88
C HIS A 128 -7.10 4.55 9.09
N GLU A 129 -7.06 3.83 10.20
CA GLU A 129 -5.96 2.91 10.52
C GLU A 129 -6.38 1.46 10.32
N MET A 130 -5.53 0.66 9.71
CA MET A 130 -5.72 -0.77 9.50
C MET A 130 -4.48 -1.49 9.94
N MET A 131 -4.65 -2.63 10.61
CA MET A 131 -3.52 -3.56 10.73
C MET A 131 -3.18 -4.08 9.33
N VAL A 132 -1.94 -4.46 9.04
CA VAL A 132 -1.52 -5.00 7.74
C VAL A 132 -0.63 -6.20 7.95
N GLY A 133 -1.16 -7.20 8.65
CA GLY A 133 -0.46 -8.42 9.00
C GLY A 133 -1.14 -9.12 10.17
N ASP A 134 -0.87 -10.42 10.31
CA ASP A 134 -1.44 -11.25 11.38
C ASP A 134 -0.77 -11.00 12.74
N ASP A 135 0.37 -10.30 12.73
CA ASP A 135 1.22 -10.07 13.89
C ASP A 135 0.76 -8.92 14.79
N GLY A 136 -0.15 -8.09 14.29
CA GLY A 136 -0.65 -6.92 15.00
C GLY A 136 0.40 -5.82 15.21
N ARG A 137 1.49 -5.79 14.44
CA ARG A 137 2.52 -4.73 14.50
C ARG A 137 2.50 -3.83 13.27
N SER A 138 2.18 -4.40 12.11
CA SER A 138 2.10 -3.65 10.86
C SER A 138 0.82 -2.80 10.83
N ILE A 139 0.93 -1.51 10.56
CA ILE A 139 -0.17 -0.53 10.54
C ILE A 139 -0.13 0.28 9.25
N PHE A 140 -1.27 0.39 8.58
CA PHE A 140 -1.49 1.26 7.43
C PHE A 140 -2.51 2.33 7.79
N SER A 141 -2.13 3.59 7.58
CA SER A 141 -2.93 4.77 7.90
C SER A 141 -3.26 5.53 6.62
N ILE A 142 -4.50 5.97 6.50
CA ILE A 142 -4.96 6.77 5.35
C ILE A 142 -5.68 8.02 5.84
N ARG A 143 -5.43 9.15 5.18
CA ARG A 143 -6.20 10.38 5.31
C ARG A 143 -6.74 10.82 3.95
N PHE A 144 -7.92 11.42 3.98
CA PHE A 144 -8.62 11.92 2.80
C PHE A 144 -8.69 13.43 2.83
N TYR A 145 -8.63 14.04 1.65
CA TYR A 145 -8.65 15.47 1.46
C TYR A 145 -9.52 15.84 0.26
N GLU A 146 -10.05 17.06 0.26
CA GLU A 146 -10.57 17.67 -0.95
C GLU A 146 -9.41 18.17 -1.82
N PRO A 147 -9.50 18.11 -3.17
CA PRO A 147 -8.44 18.58 -4.05
C PRO A 147 -8.01 20.01 -3.76
N GLY A 148 -6.73 20.18 -3.42
CA GLY A 148 -6.13 21.48 -3.10
C GLY A 148 -6.32 21.99 -1.66
N ASP A 149 -7.07 21.29 -0.80
CA ASP A 149 -7.25 21.67 0.60
C ASP A 149 -6.16 21.12 1.50
N GLU A 150 -5.53 21.92 2.37
CA GLU A 150 -4.48 21.43 3.27
C GLU A 150 -5.01 20.61 4.45
N GLU A 151 -6.30 20.76 4.80
CA GLU A 151 -6.92 20.10 5.94
C GLU A 151 -7.55 18.76 5.55
N ALA A 152 -7.31 17.73 6.36
CA ALA A 152 -7.91 16.42 6.16
C ALA A 152 -9.42 16.44 6.47
N ILE A 153 -10.18 15.65 5.72
CA ILE A 153 -11.60 15.41 5.97
C ILE A 153 -11.75 14.63 7.27
N ILE A 154 -12.19 15.30 8.33
CA ILE A 154 -12.42 14.70 9.66
C ILE A 154 -13.72 13.88 9.76
N ARG A 155 -14.36 13.59 8.62
CA ARG A 155 -15.57 12.76 8.54
C ARG A 155 -15.21 11.42 7.92
N ASN A 156 -15.92 10.37 8.32
CA ASN A 156 -15.73 9.06 7.73
C ASN A 156 -16.20 9.09 6.28
N VAL A 157 -15.26 9.10 5.33
CA VAL A 157 -15.52 9.15 3.89
C VAL A 157 -16.13 7.86 3.34
N PHE A 158 -16.14 6.79 4.13
CA PHE A 158 -16.82 5.53 3.82
C PHE A 158 -18.24 5.49 4.39
N ASP A 159 -18.68 6.52 5.11
CA ASP A 159 -20.06 6.62 5.58
C ASP A 159 -20.95 7.32 4.56
N LEU A 160 -22.00 6.64 4.09
CA LEU A 160 -22.98 7.22 3.16
C LEU A 160 -23.66 8.46 3.75
N GLU A 161 -23.79 8.56 5.08
CA GLU A 161 -24.32 9.77 5.72
C GLU A 161 -23.41 11.00 5.56
N SER A 162 -22.13 10.79 5.27
CA SER A 162 -21.23 11.89 4.93
C SER A 162 -21.66 12.57 3.63
N TYR A 163 -22.30 11.86 2.70
CA TYR A 163 -22.68 12.41 1.40
C TYR A 163 -24.19 12.65 1.25
N LEU A 164 -25.02 11.82 1.87
CA LEU A 164 -26.47 11.84 1.72
C LEU A 164 -27.14 11.94 3.09
N ALA A 165 -28.06 12.87 3.29
CA ALA A 165 -28.78 13.01 4.56
C ALA A 165 -29.86 11.93 4.70
N GLY A 166 -29.73 11.08 5.72
CA GLY A 166 -30.66 10.00 6.00
C GLY A 166 -30.84 9.03 4.82
N PRO A 167 -29.75 8.42 4.33
CA PRO A 167 -29.81 7.55 3.16
C PRO A 167 -30.53 6.25 3.49
N GLU A 168 -31.34 5.80 2.54
CA GLU A 168 -31.94 4.47 2.47
C GLU A 168 -31.49 3.82 1.17
N VAL A 169 -31.03 2.57 1.24
CA VAL A 169 -30.60 1.80 0.07
C VAL A 169 -31.39 0.51 0.01
N ASP A 170 -32.05 0.28 -1.12
CA ASP A 170 -32.65 -1.01 -1.44
C ASP A 170 -31.78 -1.73 -2.47
N ALA A 171 -31.35 -2.95 -2.16
CA ALA A 171 -30.64 -3.83 -3.10
C ALA A 171 -31.63 -4.85 -3.69
N SER A 172 -31.51 -5.16 -4.98
CA SER A 172 -32.36 -6.18 -5.63
C SER A 172 -31.95 -7.61 -5.31
N MET A 173 -30.74 -7.80 -4.77
CA MET A 173 -30.16 -9.10 -4.44
C MET A 173 -29.43 -9.02 -3.10
N THR A 174 -29.37 -10.14 -2.39
CA THR A 174 -28.49 -10.30 -1.22
C THR A 174 -27.04 -10.53 -1.65
N PHE A 175 -26.11 -10.46 -0.70
CA PHE A 175 -24.71 -10.81 -0.96
C PHE A 175 -24.56 -12.26 -1.44
N ASP A 176 -25.21 -13.22 -0.79
CA ASP A 176 -25.15 -14.63 -1.18
C ASP A 176 -25.65 -14.85 -2.62
N GLU A 177 -26.70 -14.14 -3.02
CA GLU A 177 -27.22 -14.18 -4.39
C GLU A 177 -26.25 -13.56 -5.42
N MET A 178 -25.53 -12.50 -5.04
CA MET A 178 -24.46 -11.92 -5.87
C MET A 178 -23.25 -12.87 -5.97
N TRP A 179 -22.94 -13.60 -4.90
CA TRP A 179 -21.84 -14.56 -4.87
C TRP A 179 -22.11 -15.78 -5.76
N GLU A 180 -23.35 -16.27 -5.78
CA GLU A 180 -23.76 -17.38 -6.64
C GLU A 180 -23.74 -17.04 -8.14
N ASP A 181 -23.88 -15.75 -8.49
CA ASP A 181 -23.89 -15.25 -9.87
C ASP A 181 -23.16 -13.89 -9.97
N PRO A 182 -21.81 -13.88 -9.95
CA PRO A 182 -21.01 -12.67 -9.76
C PRO A 182 -21.11 -11.66 -10.90
N ASP A 183 -21.44 -12.11 -12.12
CA ASP A 183 -21.60 -11.25 -13.29
C ASP A 183 -22.99 -10.63 -13.38
N ARG A 184 -23.96 -11.10 -12.59
CA ARG A 184 -25.32 -10.57 -12.60
C ARG A 184 -25.38 -9.21 -11.90
N PRO A 185 -25.86 -8.16 -12.56
CA PRO A 185 -26.01 -6.86 -11.93
C PRO A 185 -27.02 -6.87 -10.77
N CYS A 186 -26.60 -6.39 -9.61
CA CYS A 186 -27.44 -6.01 -8.51
C CYS A 186 -27.82 -4.53 -8.63
N ARG A 187 -29.13 -4.24 -8.55
CA ARG A 187 -29.67 -2.90 -8.58
C ARG A 187 -29.68 -2.32 -7.18
N PHE A 188 -29.00 -1.20 -6.99
CA PHE A 188 -29.00 -0.44 -5.74
C PHE A 188 -29.76 0.86 -5.93
N ALA A 189 -30.92 0.98 -5.27
CA ALA A 189 -31.78 2.15 -5.31
C ALA A 189 -31.56 3.02 -4.09
N PHE A 190 -31.14 4.26 -4.30
CA PHE A 190 -30.80 5.22 -3.25
C PHE A 190 -31.91 6.25 -3.07
N ARG A 191 -32.35 6.41 -1.82
CA ARG A 191 -33.31 7.42 -1.37
C ARG A 191 -32.67 8.21 -0.23
N PHE A 192 -32.90 9.53 -0.20
CA PHE A 192 -32.29 10.41 0.81
C PHE A 192 -33.13 11.68 0.98
N ALA A 193 -33.03 12.32 2.14
CA ALA A 193 -33.80 13.52 2.47
C ALA A 193 -33.18 14.81 1.91
N GLY A 194 -31.87 14.81 1.64
CA GLY A 194 -31.13 15.96 1.13
C GLY A 194 -29.62 15.70 1.05
N PRO A 195 -28.82 16.71 0.68
CA PRO A 195 -27.37 16.59 0.66
C PRO A 195 -26.81 16.41 2.07
N GLY A 196 -25.84 15.52 2.22
CA GLY A 196 -24.98 15.42 3.40
C GLY A 196 -23.83 16.42 3.38
N PRO A 197 -22.95 16.41 4.40
CA PRO A 197 -21.84 17.36 4.52
C PRO A 197 -20.81 17.36 3.37
N LEU A 198 -20.59 16.22 2.73
CA LEU A 198 -19.66 15.99 1.63
C LEU A 198 -20.37 15.82 0.28
N ALA A 199 -21.66 16.19 0.19
CA ALA A 199 -22.46 15.98 -1.02
C ALA A 199 -21.89 16.70 -2.25
N HIS A 200 -21.09 17.75 -2.06
CA HIS A 200 -20.43 18.50 -3.13
C HIS A 200 -19.29 17.71 -3.79
N LEU A 201 -18.82 16.60 -3.19
CA LEU A 201 -17.84 15.71 -3.81
C LEU A 201 -18.49 14.71 -4.78
N LEU A 202 -19.82 14.60 -4.75
CA LEU A 202 -20.59 13.74 -5.65
C LEU A 202 -21.03 14.49 -6.90
N ASN A 203 -21.33 13.75 -7.97
CA ASN A 203 -21.91 14.25 -9.21
C ASN A 203 -21.12 15.44 -9.82
N GLY A 204 -19.80 15.45 -9.61
CA GLY A 204 -18.92 16.55 -10.05
C GLY A 204 -19.26 17.91 -9.44
N GLY A 205 -19.83 17.92 -8.23
CA GLY A 205 -20.26 19.15 -7.53
C GLY A 205 -21.64 19.66 -7.92
N GLU A 206 -22.27 19.09 -8.94
CA GLU A 206 -23.62 19.47 -9.35
C GLU A 206 -24.68 18.91 -8.41
N PRO A 207 -25.79 19.64 -8.18
CA PRO A 207 -26.85 19.18 -7.27
C PRO A 207 -27.35 17.77 -7.59
N LEU A 208 -27.19 16.87 -6.62
CA LEU A 208 -27.74 15.53 -6.64
C LEU A 208 -29.27 15.54 -6.75
N ARG A 209 -29.80 14.87 -7.77
CA ARG A 209 -31.24 14.64 -7.92
C ARG A 209 -31.57 13.27 -7.34
N GLY A 210 -32.33 13.25 -6.24
CA GLY A 210 -32.86 12.01 -5.65
C GLY A 210 -34.25 11.66 -6.18
N PRO A 211 -34.64 10.37 -6.17
CA PRO A 211 -33.80 9.19 -5.97
C PRO A 211 -32.95 8.86 -7.21
N PHE A 212 -31.88 8.08 -7.04
CA PHE A 212 -31.07 7.55 -8.14
C PHE A 212 -30.78 6.06 -7.96
N VAL A 213 -30.28 5.42 -9.01
CA VAL A 213 -29.99 4.00 -9.05
C VAL A 213 -28.60 3.79 -9.60
N VAL A 214 -27.90 2.81 -9.04
CA VAL A 214 -26.64 2.30 -9.55
C VAL A 214 -26.81 0.79 -9.73
N ASP A 215 -26.47 0.27 -10.91
CA ASP A 215 -26.53 -1.17 -11.23
C ASP A 215 -25.09 -1.69 -11.27
N LEU A 216 -24.72 -2.60 -10.35
CA LEU A 216 -23.38 -3.17 -10.25
C LEU A 216 -23.44 -4.68 -10.03
N SER A 217 -22.67 -5.43 -10.79
CA SER A 217 -22.39 -6.83 -10.48
C SER A 217 -21.24 -6.95 -9.47
N LEU A 218 -21.10 -8.13 -8.87
CA LEU A 218 -19.96 -8.41 -8.00
C LEU A 218 -18.63 -8.33 -8.78
N SER A 219 -18.61 -8.81 -10.03
CA SER A 219 -17.47 -8.70 -10.94
C SER A 219 -17.09 -7.26 -11.26
N GLN A 220 -18.05 -6.36 -11.43
CA GLN A 220 -17.78 -4.93 -11.63
C GLN A 220 -17.21 -4.31 -10.36
N ILE A 221 -17.71 -4.69 -9.19
CA ILE A 221 -17.11 -4.26 -7.94
C ILE A 221 -15.66 -4.77 -7.84
N TYR A 222 -15.34 -5.97 -8.34
CA TYR A 222 -13.94 -6.39 -8.49
C TYR A 222 -13.15 -5.53 -9.45
N GLU A 223 -13.71 -5.17 -10.61
CA GLU A 223 -13.03 -4.33 -11.60
C GLU A 223 -12.62 -2.96 -11.02
N LEU A 224 -13.40 -2.35 -10.12
CA LEU A 224 -12.98 -1.12 -9.40
C LEU A 224 -11.78 -1.31 -8.48
N LEU A 225 -11.56 -2.54 -8.05
CA LEU A 225 -10.60 -2.91 -7.02
C LEU A 225 -9.38 -3.62 -7.62
N SER A 226 -9.52 -4.20 -8.81
CA SER A 226 -8.44 -4.69 -9.64
C SER A 226 -7.89 -3.54 -10.47
N SER A 227 -6.58 -3.50 -10.60
CA SER A 227 -5.81 -2.35 -11.06
C SER A 227 -5.87 -2.11 -12.58
N ASP A 228 -6.74 -2.82 -13.29
CA ASP A 228 -6.80 -2.94 -14.76
C ASP A 228 -7.36 -1.68 -15.49
N GLY A 229 -7.61 -0.57 -14.79
CA GLY A 229 -7.89 0.74 -15.38
C GLY A 229 -9.23 1.36 -14.98
N SER A 230 -9.60 2.47 -15.64
CA SER A 230 -10.83 3.22 -15.34
C SER A 230 -12.06 2.31 -15.47
N PRO A 231 -12.98 2.30 -14.47
CA PRO A 231 -14.12 1.41 -14.48
C PRO A 231 -14.96 1.60 -15.74
N SER A 232 -15.27 0.50 -16.43
CA SER A 232 -16.04 0.51 -17.68
C SER A 232 -17.54 0.73 -17.49
N PHE A 233 -17.98 0.98 -16.24
CA PHE A 233 -19.38 1.00 -15.84
C PHE A 233 -19.77 2.26 -15.06
N ASP A 234 -21.07 2.50 -14.97
CA ASP A 234 -21.63 3.72 -14.41
C ASP A 234 -21.81 3.63 -12.89
N LEU A 235 -20.92 4.29 -12.16
CA LEU A 235 -21.04 4.52 -10.72
C LEU A 235 -22.07 5.59 -10.35
N GLY A 236 -22.74 6.18 -11.35
CA GLY A 236 -23.67 7.28 -11.18
C GLY A 236 -22.99 8.47 -10.49
N PRO A 237 -23.65 9.10 -9.50
CA PRO A 237 -23.07 10.23 -8.78
C PRO A 237 -21.76 9.95 -8.04
N PHE A 238 -21.43 8.67 -7.76
CA PHE A 238 -20.21 8.31 -7.03
C PHE A 238 -18.96 8.30 -7.91
N ALA A 239 -19.11 8.29 -9.23
CA ALA A 239 -17.98 8.29 -10.16
C ALA A 239 -17.01 9.46 -9.91
N SER A 240 -17.52 10.61 -9.47
CA SER A 240 -16.69 11.78 -9.20
C SER A 240 -15.77 11.63 -8.00
N LEU A 241 -16.05 10.72 -7.05
CA LEU A 241 -15.19 10.53 -5.88
C LEU A 241 -13.77 10.10 -6.25
N LEU A 242 -13.61 9.37 -7.35
CA LEU A 242 -12.29 8.94 -7.84
C LEU A 242 -11.39 10.13 -8.20
N GLY A 243 -11.96 11.26 -8.64
CA GLY A 243 -11.21 12.49 -8.94
C GLY A 243 -11.43 13.62 -7.92
N ALA A 244 -12.41 13.51 -7.04
CA ALA A 244 -12.79 14.54 -6.06
C ALA A 244 -12.26 14.26 -4.65
N LEU A 245 -11.55 13.15 -4.46
CA LEU A 245 -10.83 12.85 -3.23
C LEU A 245 -9.35 12.71 -3.53
N GLU A 246 -8.53 13.36 -2.71
CA GLU A 246 -7.11 13.08 -2.62
C GLU A 246 -6.83 12.24 -1.37
N VAL A 247 -5.83 11.38 -1.47
CA VAL A 247 -5.45 10.42 -0.46
C VAL A 247 -3.98 10.60 -0.13
N GLN A 248 -3.67 10.60 1.17
CA GLN A 248 -2.32 10.48 1.68
C GLN A 248 -2.28 9.26 2.58
N SER A 249 -1.19 8.49 2.51
CA SER A 249 -1.09 7.27 3.27
C SER A 249 0.29 7.06 3.86
N ASP A 250 0.31 6.45 5.04
CA ASP A 250 1.51 6.12 5.80
C ASP A 250 1.44 4.63 6.18
N LEU A 251 2.56 3.93 6.07
CA LEU A 251 2.69 2.51 6.37
C LEU A 251 3.84 2.32 7.35
N VAL A 252 3.56 1.62 8.45
CA VAL A 252 4.57 0.95 9.26
C VAL A 252 4.41 -0.53 9.04
N PHE A 253 5.42 -1.20 8.50
CA PHE A 253 5.36 -2.62 8.17
C PHE A 253 6.48 -3.38 8.87
N VAL A 254 6.16 -4.50 9.51
CA VAL A 254 7.15 -5.37 10.15
C VAL A 254 7.20 -6.72 9.42
N ASP A 255 8.37 -7.05 8.89
CA ASP A 255 8.68 -8.33 8.25
C ASP A 255 9.59 -9.17 9.15
N ASP A 256 9.19 -10.40 9.46
CA ASP A 256 10.02 -11.34 10.21
C ASP A 256 10.59 -12.40 9.26
N LEU A 257 11.91 -12.34 9.04
CA LEU A 257 12.64 -13.29 8.20
C LEU A 257 13.60 -14.12 9.05
N GLY A 258 13.11 -15.29 9.47
CA GLY A 258 13.84 -16.20 10.33
C GLY A 258 14.02 -15.62 11.73
N SER A 259 15.23 -15.21 12.09
CA SER A 259 15.55 -14.56 13.37
C SER A 259 15.82 -13.07 13.25
N ALA A 260 15.68 -12.50 12.05
CA ALA A 260 15.70 -11.06 11.83
C ALA A 260 14.27 -10.51 11.78
N SER A 261 14.10 -9.29 12.27
CA SER A 261 12.89 -8.49 12.08
C SER A 261 13.28 -7.19 11.39
N ILE A 262 12.46 -6.75 10.43
CA ILE A 262 12.69 -5.55 9.64
C ILE A 262 11.44 -4.68 9.70
N GLU A 263 11.57 -3.46 10.17
CA GLU A 263 10.52 -2.45 10.19
C GLU A 263 10.73 -1.42 9.08
N TYR A 264 9.68 -1.16 8.32
CA TYR A 264 9.62 -0.16 7.26
C TYR A 264 8.68 0.95 7.67
N SER A 265 9.13 2.19 7.53
CA SER A 265 8.24 3.33 7.43
C SER A 265 8.17 3.77 5.97
N ALA A 266 6.98 3.78 5.39
CA ALA A 266 6.73 4.26 4.03
C ALA A 266 5.62 5.31 4.02
N GLN A 267 5.77 6.35 3.20
CA GLN A 267 4.80 7.42 3.06
C GLN A 267 4.50 7.65 1.58
N ALA A 268 3.23 7.50 1.19
CA ALA A 268 2.78 7.87 -0.14
C ALA A 268 2.51 9.39 -0.19
N SER A 269 3.00 10.03 -1.26
CA SER A 269 2.62 11.42 -1.52
C SER A 269 1.13 11.54 -1.76
N ARG A 270 0.59 12.73 -1.51
CA ARG A 270 -0.81 13.02 -1.76
C ARG A 270 -1.13 12.89 -3.26
N MET A 271 -2.15 12.10 -3.58
CA MET A 271 -2.56 11.79 -4.95
C MET A 271 -4.08 11.66 -5.06
N ALA A 272 -4.63 11.65 -6.26
CA ALA A 272 -6.07 11.41 -6.42
C ALA A 272 -6.42 9.96 -6.05
N LEU A 273 -7.63 9.72 -5.51
CA LEU A 273 -8.08 8.37 -5.17
C LEU A 273 -8.10 7.43 -6.39
N GLY A 274 -8.43 7.94 -7.57
CA GLY A 274 -8.36 7.18 -8.82
C GLY A 274 -6.94 6.76 -9.19
N GLU A 275 -5.95 7.63 -8.98
CA GLU A 275 -4.53 7.33 -9.24
C GLU A 275 -4.01 6.22 -8.33
N LEU A 276 -4.52 6.14 -7.09
CA LEU A 276 -4.21 5.05 -6.17
C LEU A 276 -4.69 3.68 -6.66
N LEU A 277 -5.75 3.66 -7.48
CA LEU A 277 -6.37 2.44 -8.01
C LEU A 277 -5.82 2.03 -9.38
N GLU A 278 -5.12 2.91 -10.09
CA GLU A 278 -4.49 2.62 -11.39
C GLU A 278 -3.15 1.85 -11.20
N GLU A 279 -2.88 0.84 -12.05
CA GLU A 279 -1.62 0.08 -11.98
C GLU A 279 -0.37 0.97 -12.03
N GLY A 280 0.57 0.68 -11.11
CA GLY A 280 1.98 0.98 -11.32
C GLY A 280 2.50 2.36 -10.90
N MET A 281 1.74 3.21 -10.19
CA MET A 281 2.20 4.58 -9.89
C MET A 281 2.03 5.06 -8.44
N LEU A 282 1.95 4.15 -7.48
CA LEU A 282 2.10 4.54 -6.07
C LEU A 282 3.54 4.93 -5.79
N SER A 283 3.86 6.22 -5.90
CA SER A 283 5.12 6.75 -5.40
C SER A 283 5.07 6.85 -3.88
N PHE A 284 5.94 6.10 -3.21
CA PHE A 284 6.15 6.20 -1.77
C PHE A 284 7.61 6.55 -1.48
N GLN A 285 7.80 7.33 -0.43
CA GLN A 285 9.10 7.59 0.16
C GLN A 285 9.29 6.61 1.32
N ILE A 286 10.53 6.15 1.53
CA ILE A 286 10.88 5.28 2.66
C ILE A 286 11.73 6.10 3.63
N PRO A 287 11.10 6.86 4.55
CA PRO A 287 11.84 7.66 5.52
C PRO A 287 12.75 6.85 6.45
N ALA A 288 12.44 5.57 6.71
CA ALA A 288 13.24 4.73 7.58
C ALA A 288 13.06 3.24 7.28
N ILE A 289 14.16 2.49 7.39
CA ILE A 289 14.23 1.04 7.49
C ILE A 289 15.06 0.71 8.73
N GLU A 290 14.53 -0.10 9.63
CA GLU A 290 15.25 -0.61 10.80
C GLU A 290 15.20 -2.13 10.78
N ALA A 291 16.36 -2.80 10.77
CA ALA A 291 16.45 -4.24 10.85
C ALA A 291 17.22 -4.65 12.10
N TRP A 292 16.81 -5.71 12.79
CA TRP A 292 17.50 -6.18 13.97
C TRP A 292 17.54 -7.70 14.10
N ARG A 293 18.64 -8.19 14.66
CA ARG A 293 18.84 -9.59 15.09
C ARG A 293 19.65 -9.60 16.38
N GLY A 294 19.03 -10.05 17.46
CA GLY A 294 19.70 -10.10 18.77
C GLY A 294 20.09 -8.68 19.23
N SER A 295 21.39 -8.41 19.33
CA SER A 295 21.94 -7.10 19.68
C SER A 295 22.48 -6.29 18.50
N ILE A 296 22.44 -6.85 17.28
CA ILE A 296 22.89 -6.17 16.06
C ILE A 296 21.68 -5.49 15.43
N THR A 297 21.85 -4.23 15.07
CA THR A 297 20.83 -3.42 14.40
C THR A 297 21.41 -2.81 13.12
N MET A 298 20.56 -2.62 12.12
CA MET A 298 20.86 -1.90 10.89
C MET A 298 19.80 -0.83 10.68
N GLU A 299 20.23 0.40 10.52
CA GLU A 299 19.34 1.54 10.29
C GLU A 299 19.68 2.19 8.94
N ALA A 300 18.67 2.42 8.12
CA ALA A 300 18.80 3.20 6.90
C ALA A 300 17.67 4.23 6.81
N ALA A 301 17.98 5.34 6.16
CA ALA A 301 16.99 6.30 5.69
C ALA A 301 17.40 6.71 4.28
N SER A 302 16.45 6.79 3.35
CA SER A 302 16.76 7.32 2.03
C SER A 302 15.65 8.25 1.53
N SER A 303 16.06 9.46 1.17
CA SER A 303 15.24 10.39 0.40
C SER A 303 15.49 10.28 -1.12
N GLU A 304 16.43 9.43 -1.52
CA GLU A 304 16.90 9.31 -2.90
C GLU A 304 16.41 8.03 -3.59
N VAL A 305 15.88 7.06 -2.85
CA VAL A 305 15.27 5.86 -3.45
C VAL A 305 13.92 6.19 -4.06
N GLN A 306 13.78 5.88 -5.35
CA GLN A 306 12.56 6.05 -6.11
C GLN A 306 12.09 4.70 -6.65
N PHE A 307 10.81 4.40 -6.42
CA PHE A 307 10.12 3.32 -7.11
C PHE A 307 9.85 3.75 -8.56
N LEU A 308 10.37 2.98 -9.53
CA LEU A 308 10.15 3.29 -10.96
C LEU A 308 8.99 2.47 -11.53
N VAL A 309 9.04 1.16 -11.30
CA VAL A 309 8.06 0.17 -11.72
C VAL A 309 8.36 -1.13 -10.97
N VAL A 310 7.40 -2.05 -10.91
CA VAL A 310 7.59 -3.39 -10.36
C VAL A 310 8.87 -4.01 -10.93
N GLY A 311 9.75 -4.47 -10.04
CA GLY A 311 11.06 -5.03 -10.35
C GLY A 311 12.20 -4.00 -10.44
N ARG A 312 11.96 -2.70 -10.21
CA ARG A 312 12.97 -1.64 -10.43
C ARG A 312 12.92 -0.50 -9.41
N LEU A 313 14.05 -0.33 -8.71
CA LEU A 313 14.34 0.84 -7.89
C LEU A 313 15.49 1.65 -8.49
N ALA A 314 15.48 2.95 -8.25
CA ALA A 314 16.61 3.83 -8.55
C ALA A 314 17.03 4.57 -7.29
N GLY A 315 18.32 4.90 -7.20
CA GLY A 315 18.91 5.60 -6.05
C GLY A 315 19.75 4.69 -5.16
N VAL A 316 20.11 5.22 -3.99
CA VAL A 316 21.06 4.61 -3.05
C VAL A 316 20.44 4.49 -1.66
N MET A 317 20.70 3.36 -1.00
CA MET A 317 20.42 3.17 0.43
C MET A 317 21.73 2.97 1.18
N GLU A 318 21.91 3.72 2.26
CA GLU A 318 23.04 3.55 3.16
C GLU A 318 22.54 3.06 4.51
N TYR A 319 23.02 1.90 4.93
CA TYR A 319 22.71 1.29 6.21
C TYR A 319 23.88 1.50 7.16
N GLN A 320 23.59 2.00 8.34
CA GLN A 320 24.50 2.01 9.48
C GLN A 320 24.29 0.74 10.30
N VAL A 321 25.37 0.03 10.62
CA VAL A 321 25.33 -1.21 11.41
C VAL A 321 25.87 -0.94 12.81
N ASP A 322 25.05 -1.22 13.81
CA ASP A 322 25.35 -1.06 15.22
C ASP A 322 25.43 -2.40 15.95
N GLY A 323 26.04 -2.40 17.14
CA GLY A 323 26.15 -3.58 17.99
C GLY A 323 27.36 -4.50 17.69
N VAL A 324 28.20 -4.13 16.72
CA VAL A 324 29.38 -4.91 16.30
C VAL A 324 30.72 -4.40 16.88
N GLY A 325 30.66 -3.34 17.70
CA GLY A 325 31.84 -2.79 18.39
C GLY A 325 32.78 -1.95 17.51
N MET A 326 32.37 -1.63 16.29
CA MET A 326 33.06 -0.72 15.35
C MET A 326 32.03 0.04 14.51
N GLU A 327 32.46 1.12 13.85
CA GLU A 327 31.62 1.80 12.84
C GLU A 327 31.59 0.91 11.59
N LEU A 328 30.40 0.52 11.16
CA LEU A 328 30.23 -0.34 9.99
C LEU A 328 29.05 0.20 9.19
N ALA A 329 29.21 0.35 7.89
CA ALA A 329 28.13 0.76 7.01
C ALA A 329 28.13 -0.04 5.70
N VAL A 330 26.96 -0.20 5.09
CA VAL A 330 26.81 -0.77 3.75
C VAL A 330 25.99 0.17 2.89
N GLN A 331 26.47 0.41 1.67
CA GLN A 331 25.78 1.17 0.64
C GLN A 331 25.26 0.19 -0.42
N SER A 332 23.96 0.23 -0.66
CA SER A 332 23.26 -0.51 -1.71
C SER A 332 22.83 0.45 -2.82
N ASP A 333 23.49 0.37 -3.98
CA ASP A 333 23.26 1.27 -5.13
C ASP A 333 22.43 0.58 -6.21
N PHE A 334 21.19 1.05 -6.42
CA PHE A 334 20.27 0.56 -7.45
C PHE A 334 20.44 1.29 -8.80
N GLY A 335 21.34 2.26 -8.87
CA GLY A 335 21.60 3.06 -10.05
C GLY A 335 20.35 3.77 -10.56
N THR A 336 20.09 3.65 -11.87
CA THR A 336 18.93 4.28 -12.53
C THR A 336 17.75 3.33 -12.74
N GLY A 337 17.69 2.18 -12.04
CA GLY A 337 16.61 1.21 -12.22
C GLY A 337 17.05 -0.26 -12.24
N SER A 338 17.54 -0.77 -11.11
CA SER A 338 17.88 -2.18 -10.92
C SER A 338 16.91 -2.88 -9.97
N GLY A 339 16.76 -4.19 -10.15
CA GLY A 339 16.03 -5.04 -9.18
C GLY A 339 16.89 -5.42 -7.97
N TYR A 340 18.22 -5.43 -8.14
CA TYR A 340 19.19 -5.75 -7.10
C TYR A 340 20.27 -4.67 -7.04
N PRO A 341 20.72 -4.27 -5.84
CA PRO A 341 21.75 -3.25 -5.70
C PRO A 341 23.15 -3.79 -6.00
N ILE A 342 24.09 -2.87 -6.18
CA ILE A 342 25.52 -3.14 -6.04
C ILE A 342 25.94 -2.68 -4.66
N ASP A 343 26.54 -3.58 -3.89
CA ASP A 343 26.83 -3.34 -2.48
C ASP A 343 28.29 -2.99 -2.22
N ARG A 344 28.51 -2.02 -1.33
CA ARG A 344 29.84 -1.60 -0.86
C ARG A 344 29.84 -1.47 0.64
N TRP A 345 30.85 -2.05 1.30
CA TRP A 345 31.02 -1.98 2.74
C TRP A 345 32.04 -0.92 3.13
N ARG A 346 31.80 -0.25 4.26
CA ARG A 346 32.71 0.74 4.85
C ARG A 346 33.01 0.38 6.29
N CYS A 347 34.31 0.30 6.60
CA CYS A 347 34.87 -0.12 7.88
C CYS A 347 36.06 0.79 8.24
N PRO A 348 36.41 0.96 9.54
CA PRO A 348 37.41 1.93 10.03
C PRO A 348 38.87 1.64 9.65
#